data_AF-A0A535EAV9-F1
#
_entry.id   AF-A0A535EAV9-F1
#
_cell.length_a   1.000
_cell.length_b   1.000
_cell.length_c   1.000
_cell.angle_alpha   90.00
_cell.angle_beta   90.00
_cell.angle_gamma   90.00
#
_symmetry.space_group_name_H-M   'P 1'
#
loop_
_entity.id
_entity.type
_entity.pdbx_description
1 polymer ?
#
loop_
_entity_poly.entity_id
_entity_poly.type
_entity_poly.pdbx_seq_one_letter_code
_entity_poly.pdbx_strand_id
1 'polypeptide(L)'
;SDLHRSLERSLREAERHRTDLSTALEEARVAAEDAQRLTEDARRGAARIRDDAERAAKRSRTEVDELLLQARRALSQAENARDKAAKRNLVDEARAALAEAETTRRSSAPDSSPRATVPIAVGAPVHVEGVSEPGTLLSIDDRGMADVAAGSLRLRVPATSLRPAQAAAETTRATRPHVAGSAPAVSLQLDLRGARAEEALEVLDRYLNDAAVAGVDRLRIVHGKGTGALRTAVREVLSRHPLVRAHEPAGAAEGGDGATIVRL
;
A
#
# COMPACT_ATOMS: atom_id res chain seq x y z
N SER A 1 -59.15 3.23 -31.37
CA SER A 1 -58.44 4.50 -31.13
C SER A 1 -56.95 4.21 -31.00
N ASP A 2 -56.10 4.92 -31.72
CA ASP A 2 -54.64 4.73 -31.67
C ASP A 2 -54.05 4.99 -30.27
N LEU A 3 -54.74 5.79 -29.47
CA LEU A 3 -54.41 6.03 -28.06
C LEU A 3 -54.40 4.72 -27.24
N HIS A 4 -55.38 3.84 -27.47
CA HIS A 4 -55.49 2.58 -26.75
C HIS A 4 -54.32 1.63 -27.09
N ARG A 5 -53.95 1.52 -28.37
CA ARG A 5 -52.78 0.72 -28.80
C ARG A 5 -51.45 1.31 -28.31
N SER A 6 -51.38 2.63 -28.11
CA SER A 6 -50.20 3.27 -27.51
C SER A 6 -50.08 2.91 -26.02
N LEU A 7 -51.20 2.98 -25.29
CA LEU A 7 -51.25 2.66 -23.88
C LEU A 7 -50.90 1.18 -23.63
N GLU A 8 -51.47 0.26 -24.41
CA GLU A 8 -51.16 -1.18 -24.34
C GLU A 8 -49.67 -1.47 -24.60
N ARG A 9 -49.05 -0.75 -25.54
CA ARG A 9 -47.61 -0.89 -25.80
C ARG A 9 -46.78 -0.41 -24.62
N SER A 10 -47.09 0.76 -24.07
CA SER A 10 -46.38 1.28 -22.88
C SER A 10 -46.54 0.37 -21.66
N LEU A 11 -47.71 -0.25 -21.49
CA LEU A 11 -47.97 -1.14 -20.36
C LEU A 11 -47.17 -2.43 -20.48
N ARG A 12 -47.11 -3.02 -21.68
CA ARG A 12 -46.25 -4.19 -21.98
C ARG A 12 -44.77 -3.87 -21.83
N GLU A 13 -44.34 -2.68 -22.23
CA GLU A 13 -42.95 -2.23 -22.08
C GLU A 13 -42.59 -2.04 -20.60
N ALA A 14 -43.47 -1.41 -19.81
CA ALA A 14 -43.30 -1.28 -18.37
C ALA A 14 -43.27 -2.64 -17.67
N GLU A 15 -44.13 -3.59 -18.07
CA GLU A 15 -44.13 -4.95 -17.52
C GLU A 15 -42.84 -5.71 -17.85
N ARG A 16 -42.32 -5.57 -19.08
CA ARG A 16 -41.03 -6.14 -19.48
C ARG A 16 -39.90 -5.55 -18.64
N HIS A 17 -39.81 -4.23 -18.55
CA HIS A 17 -38.80 -3.56 -17.74
C HIS A 17 -38.87 -3.96 -16.26
N ARG A 18 -40.08 -4.08 -15.69
CA ARG A 18 -40.25 -4.56 -14.32
C ARG A 18 -39.73 -5.98 -14.15
N THR A 19 -39.98 -6.85 -15.13
CA THR A 19 -39.52 -8.25 -15.11
C THR A 19 -38.00 -8.31 -15.23
N ASP A 20 -37.42 -7.59 -16.19
CA ASP A 20 -35.96 -7.52 -16.39
C ASP A 20 -35.24 -6.97 -15.14
N LEU A 21 -35.77 -5.90 -14.55
CA LEU A 21 -35.24 -5.34 -13.31
C LEU A 21 -35.35 -6.33 -12.15
N SER A 22 -36.45 -7.08 -12.06
CA SER A 22 -36.61 -8.09 -11.00
C SER A 22 -35.59 -9.23 -11.13
N THR A 23 -35.34 -9.69 -12.37
CA THR A 23 -34.33 -10.73 -12.65
C THR A 23 -32.93 -10.21 -12.35
N ALA A 24 -32.59 -9.00 -12.81
CA ALA A 24 -31.29 -8.39 -12.56
C ALA A 24 -31.02 -8.15 -11.07
N LEU A 25 -32.04 -7.77 -10.29
CA LEU A 25 -31.92 -7.62 -8.85
C LEU A 25 -31.65 -8.96 -8.16
N GLU A 26 -32.28 -10.04 -8.61
CA GLU A 26 -32.08 -11.37 -8.06
C GLU A 26 -30.68 -11.91 -8.40
N GLU A 27 -30.25 -11.76 -9.64
CA GLU A 27 -28.88 -12.10 -10.06
C GLU A 27 -27.83 -11.32 -9.26
N ALA A 28 -28.04 -10.01 -9.05
CA ALA A 28 -27.15 -9.17 -8.26
C ALA A 28 -27.11 -9.60 -6.78
N ARG A 29 -28.24 -10.04 -6.22
CA ARG A 29 -28.30 -10.57 -4.84
C ARG A 29 -27.50 -11.85 -4.71
N VAL A 30 -27.72 -12.82 -5.59
CA VAL A 30 -26.99 -14.10 -5.59
C VAL A 30 -25.49 -13.85 -5.74
N ALA A 31 -25.09 -13.00 -6.68
CA ALA A 31 -23.68 -12.64 -6.87
C ALA A 31 -23.06 -11.96 -5.65
N ALA A 32 -23.83 -11.10 -4.94
CA ALA A 32 -23.36 -10.46 -3.71
C ALA A 32 -23.18 -11.47 -2.57
N GLU A 33 -24.08 -12.43 -2.42
CA GLU A 33 -23.96 -13.50 -1.42
C GLU A 33 -22.74 -14.40 -1.69
N ASP A 34 -22.51 -14.78 -2.94
CA ASP A 34 -21.36 -15.58 -3.33
C ASP A 34 -20.04 -14.83 -3.11
N ALA A 35 -19.99 -13.55 -3.46
CA ALA A 35 -18.84 -12.70 -3.20
C ALA A 35 -18.56 -12.55 -1.69
N GLN A 36 -19.60 -12.44 -0.87
CA GLN A 36 -19.46 -12.42 0.59
C GLN A 36 -18.90 -13.74 1.12
N ARG A 37 -19.44 -14.89 0.68
CA ARG A 37 -18.96 -16.22 1.08
C ARG A 37 -17.48 -16.43 0.71
N LEU A 38 -17.10 -16.11 -0.52
CA LEU A 38 -15.72 -16.19 -0.99
C LEU A 38 -14.78 -15.30 -0.17
N THR A 39 -15.23 -14.07 0.14
CA THR A 39 -14.44 -13.14 0.96
C THR A 39 -14.25 -13.67 2.38
N GLU A 40 -15.30 -14.24 2.97
CA GLU A 40 -15.19 -14.85 4.29
C GLU A 40 -14.30 -16.08 4.30
N ASP A 41 -14.39 -16.95 3.30
CA ASP A 41 -13.52 -18.13 3.17
C ASP A 41 -12.06 -17.73 2.99
N ALA A 42 -11.80 -16.72 2.15
CA ALA A 42 -10.45 -16.17 1.99
C ALA A 42 -9.92 -15.59 3.31
N ARG A 43 -10.75 -14.86 4.07
CA ARG A 43 -10.39 -14.33 5.40
C ARG A 43 -10.12 -15.45 6.40
N ARG A 44 -10.96 -16.47 6.45
CA ARG A 44 -10.78 -17.66 7.32
C ARG A 44 -9.50 -18.41 6.95
N GLY A 45 -9.24 -18.62 5.66
CA GLY A 45 -8.01 -19.24 5.17
C GLY A 45 -6.76 -18.44 5.56
N ALA A 46 -6.78 -17.12 5.32
CA ALA A 46 -5.67 -16.24 5.70
C ALA A 46 -5.42 -16.22 7.21
N ALA A 47 -6.48 -16.23 8.02
CA ALA A 47 -6.36 -16.29 9.48
C ALA A 47 -5.72 -17.61 9.94
N ARG A 48 -6.12 -18.75 9.37
CA ARG A 48 -5.51 -20.06 9.68
C ARG A 48 -4.03 -20.10 9.32
N ILE A 49 -3.66 -19.63 8.12
CA ILE A 49 -2.26 -19.57 7.67
C ILE A 49 -1.43 -18.72 8.63
N ARG A 50 -1.95 -17.55 9.04
CA ARG A 50 -1.25 -16.66 9.97
C ARG A 50 -1.04 -17.32 11.33
N ASP A 51 -2.09 -17.94 11.87
CA ASP A 51 -2.06 -18.62 13.17
C ASP A 51 -1.12 -19.85 13.15
N ASP A 52 -1.10 -20.61 12.07
CA ASP A 52 -0.14 -21.70 11.86
C ASP A 52 1.30 -21.19 11.76
N ALA A 53 1.53 -20.08 11.04
CA ALA A 53 2.84 -19.45 10.94
C ALA A 53 3.32 -18.91 12.29
N GLU A 54 2.44 -18.28 13.07
CA GLU A 54 2.75 -17.79 14.42
C GLU A 54 3.08 -18.94 15.37
N ARG A 55 2.31 -20.04 15.32
CA ARG A 55 2.62 -21.25 16.09
C ARG A 55 3.97 -21.85 15.72
N ALA A 56 4.27 -21.97 14.42
CA ALA A 56 5.54 -22.49 13.94
C ALA A 56 6.70 -21.60 14.39
N ALA A 57 6.57 -20.28 14.23
CA ALA A 57 7.57 -19.31 14.66
C ALA A 57 7.79 -19.35 16.18
N LYS A 58 6.73 -19.50 16.99
CA LYS A 58 6.84 -19.62 18.45
C LYS A 58 7.60 -20.89 18.84
N ARG A 59 7.30 -22.04 18.22
CA ARG A 59 8.00 -23.31 18.47
C ARG A 59 9.48 -23.22 18.14
N SER A 60 9.82 -22.63 17.00
CA SER A 60 11.21 -22.40 16.59
C SER A 60 11.95 -21.51 17.59
N ARG A 61 11.33 -20.41 18.04
CA ARG A 61 11.94 -19.52 19.04
C ARG A 61 12.24 -20.26 20.34
N THR A 62 11.29 -21.05 20.84
CA THR A 62 11.50 -21.84 22.06
C THR A 62 12.63 -22.85 21.89
N GLU A 63 12.74 -23.50 20.73
CA GLU A 63 13.82 -24.45 20.44
C GLU A 63 15.20 -23.77 20.38
N VAL A 64 15.29 -22.60 19.73
CA VAL A 64 16.52 -21.79 19.69
C VAL A 64 16.94 -21.34 21.10
N ASP A 65 15.98 -20.92 21.93
CA ASP A 65 16.25 -20.50 23.31
C ASP A 65 16.76 -21.68 24.16
N GLU A 66 16.21 -22.88 23.97
CA GLU A 66 16.68 -24.10 24.64
C GLU A 66 18.11 -24.47 24.22
N LEU A 67 18.41 -24.44 22.91
CA LEU A 67 19.75 -24.72 22.39
C LEU A 67 20.78 -23.71 22.89
N LEU A 68 20.41 -22.42 22.95
CA LEU A 68 21.27 -21.38 23.53
C LEU A 68 21.54 -21.62 25.03
N LEU A 69 20.53 -22.08 25.78
CA LEU A 69 20.71 -22.42 27.18
C LEU A 69 21.64 -23.62 27.35
N GLN A 70 21.51 -24.65 26.51
CA GLN A 70 22.42 -25.80 26.49
C GLN A 70 23.86 -25.39 26.16
N ALA A 71 24.06 -24.57 25.13
CA ALA A 71 25.37 -24.05 24.76
C ALA A 71 26.03 -23.25 25.90
N ARG A 72 25.25 -22.39 26.60
CA ARG A 72 25.74 -21.65 27.77
C ARG A 72 26.16 -22.58 28.91
N ARG A 73 25.40 -23.64 29.17
CA ARG A 73 25.74 -24.64 30.21
C ARG A 73 27.02 -25.39 29.86
N ALA A 74 27.17 -25.84 28.62
CA ALA A 74 28.39 -26.51 28.14
C ALA A 74 29.63 -25.61 28.27
N LEU A 75 29.49 -24.32 27.91
CA LEU A 75 30.59 -23.35 28.04
C LEU A 75 30.98 -23.12 29.52
N SER A 76 30.00 -22.96 30.41
CA SER A 76 30.25 -22.81 31.84
C SER A 76 30.92 -24.05 32.46
N GLN A 77 30.53 -25.25 32.02
CA GLN A 77 31.20 -26.50 32.42
C GLN A 77 32.64 -26.55 31.89
N ALA A 78 32.89 -26.08 30.67
CA ALA A 78 34.23 -26.02 30.07
C ALA A 78 35.16 -25.05 30.82
N GLU A 79 34.63 -23.91 31.29
CA GLU A 79 35.38 -22.95 32.11
C GLU A 79 35.83 -23.57 33.44
N ASN A 80 34.97 -24.37 34.06
CA ASN A 80 35.22 -25.03 35.34
C ASN A 80 36.01 -26.36 35.22
N ALA A 81 36.17 -26.90 34.01
CA ALA A 81 36.90 -28.13 33.77
C ALA A 81 38.42 -27.92 33.95
N ARG A 82 39.04 -28.72 34.83
CA ARG A 82 40.49 -28.69 35.09
C ARG A 82 41.30 -29.41 34.01
N ASP A 83 40.71 -30.39 33.33
CA ASP A 83 41.36 -31.16 32.27
C ASP A 83 41.23 -30.52 30.89
N LYS A 84 42.37 -30.40 30.20
CA LYS A 84 42.46 -29.77 28.86
C LYS A 84 41.68 -30.54 27.79
N ALA A 85 41.57 -31.87 27.94
CA ALA A 85 40.79 -32.73 27.05
C ALA A 85 39.27 -32.55 27.28
N ALA A 86 38.82 -32.53 28.54
CA ALA A 86 37.42 -32.26 28.89
C ALA A 86 36.98 -30.86 28.43
N LYS A 87 37.85 -29.85 28.59
CA LYS A 87 37.60 -28.48 28.13
C LYS A 87 37.44 -28.38 26.60
N ARG A 88 38.24 -29.12 25.84
CA ARG A 88 38.10 -29.17 24.36
C ARG A 88 36.77 -29.80 23.95
N ASN A 89 36.42 -30.95 24.50
CA ASN A 89 35.19 -31.65 24.16
C ASN A 89 33.94 -30.79 24.45
N LEU A 90 33.90 -30.11 25.60
CA LEU A 90 32.78 -29.24 25.97
C LEU A 90 32.69 -27.97 25.10
N VAL A 91 33.81 -27.44 24.63
CA VAL A 91 33.83 -26.32 23.67
C VAL A 91 33.32 -26.78 22.29
N ASP A 92 33.68 -27.99 21.87
CA ASP A 92 33.20 -28.55 20.61
C ASP A 92 31.68 -28.86 20.67
N GLU A 93 31.17 -29.36 21.80
CA GLU A 93 29.72 -29.48 22.06
C GLU A 93 29.00 -28.13 22.01
N ALA A 94 29.56 -27.10 22.67
CA ALA A 94 28.98 -25.75 22.64
C ALA A 94 28.93 -25.17 21.21
N ARG A 95 29.97 -25.42 20.40
CA ARG A 95 30.01 -25.01 18.99
C ARG A 95 28.98 -25.77 18.15
N ALA A 96 28.81 -27.08 18.38
CA ALA A 96 27.82 -27.88 17.69
C ALA A 96 26.39 -27.38 18.00
N ALA A 97 26.08 -27.14 19.27
CA ALA A 97 24.78 -26.60 19.68
C ALA A 97 24.49 -25.21 19.10
N LEU A 98 25.51 -24.34 18.98
CA LEU A 98 25.37 -23.04 18.32
C LEU A 98 25.12 -23.17 16.81
N ALA A 99 25.81 -24.09 16.13
CA ALA A 99 25.62 -24.35 14.71
C ALA A 99 24.22 -24.93 14.42
N GLU A 100 23.73 -25.80 15.30
CA GLU A 100 22.36 -26.34 15.24
C GLU A 100 21.33 -25.22 15.43
N ALA A 101 21.51 -24.36 16.44
CA ALA A 101 20.64 -23.21 16.67
C ALA A 101 20.60 -22.23 15.48
N GLU A 102 21.73 -21.98 14.82
CA GLU A 102 21.78 -21.17 13.59
C GLU A 102 21.04 -21.82 12.42
N THR A 103 21.17 -23.14 12.28
CA THR A 103 20.52 -23.93 11.23
C THR A 103 19.00 -23.92 11.42
N THR A 104 18.53 -24.19 12.64
CA THR A 104 17.11 -24.12 13.00
C THR A 104 16.56 -22.71 12.80
N ARG A 105 17.30 -21.66 13.19
CA ARG A 105 16.89 -20.28 12.95
C ARG A 105 16.76 -19.95 11.46
N ARG A 106 17.67 -20.46 10.61
CA ARG A 106 17.61 -20.28 9.15
C ARG A 106 16.46 -21.05 8.49
N SER A 107 16.19 -22.28 8.91
CA SER A 107 15.09 -23.09 8.36
C SER A 107 13.70 -22.62 8.83
N SER A 108 13.64 -21.94 9.98
CA SER A 108 12.41 -21.40 10.56
C SER A 108 12.12 -19.95 10.16
N ALA A 109 13.11 -19.26 9.59
CA ALA A 109 12.85 -17.97 8.98
C ALA A 109 11.81 -18.19 7.86
N PRO A 110 10.78 -17.33 7.74
CA PRO A 110 9.82 -17.45 6.67
C PRO A 110 10.59 -17.50 5.35
N ASP A 111 10.35 -18.59 4.62
CA ASP A 111 11.04 -19.00 3.42
C ASP A 111 11.23 -17.79 2.50
N SER A 112 12.44 -17.23 2.47
CA SER A 112 12.84 -16.35 1.38
C SER A 112 13.08 -17.27 0.20
N SER A 113 12.00 -17.75 -0.41
CA SER A 113 12.03 -18.69 -1.52
C SER A 113 13.14 -18.29 -2.50
N PRO A 114 13.92 -19.23 -3.06
CA PRO A 114 14.87 -18.92 -4.13
C PRO A 114 14.06 -18.39 -5.31
N ARG A 115 13.96 -17.07 -5.35
CA ARG A 115 13.02 -16.34 -6.19
C ARG A 115 13.69 -16.17 -7.54
N ALA A 116 13.01 -16.61 -8.58
CA ALA A 116 13.42 -16.45 -9.97
C ALA A 116 14.09 -15.09 -10.16
N THR A 117 15.36 -15.11 -10.57
CA THR A 117 16.11 -13.95 -11.05
C THR A 117 15.44 -13.48 -12.33
N VAL A 118 14.32 -12.77 -12.18
CA VAL A 118 13.78 -11.97 -13.27
C VAL A 118 14.90 -11.00 -13.64
N PRO A 119 15.41 -11.00 -14.88
CA PRO A 119 16.48 -10.09 -15.28
C PRO A 119 15.97 -8.67 -15.10
N ILE A 120 16.48 -8.01 -14.07
CA ILE A 120 16.10 -6.64 -13.74
C ILE A 120 16.77 -5.75 -14.78
N ALA A 121 15.97 -5.04 -15.57
CA ALA A 121 16.50 -4.07 -16.51
C ALA A 121 17.20 -2.92 -15.78
N VAL A 122 18.34 -2.49 -16.31
CA VAL A 122 19.03 -1.28 -15.86
C VAL A 122 18.07 -0.09 -15.95
N GLY A 123 17.94 0.67 -14.86
CA GLY A 123 16.98 1.76 -14.69
C GLY A 123 15.71 1.38 -13.92
N ALA A 124 15.50 0.10 -13.59
CA ALA A 124 14.33 -0.33 -12.81
C ALA A 124 14.50 -0.03 -11.31
N PRO A 125 13.40 0.23 -10.58
CA PRO A 125 13.42 0.36 -9.13
C PRO A 125 13.68 -1.02 -8.50
N VAL A 126 14.68 -1.08 -7.64
CA VAL A 126 15.14 -2.28 -6.93
C VAL A 126 15.20 -2.02 -5.44
N HIS A 127 14.77 -3.00 -4.66
CA HIS A 127 14.92 -2.99 -3.23
C HIS A 127 16.15 -3.80 -2.84
N VAL A 128 17.00 -3.23 -1.97
CA VAL A 128 18.21 -3.86 -1.44
C VAL A 128 17.93 -4.30 -0.02
N GLU A 129 18.23 -5.56 0.30
CA GLU A 129 18.05 -6.09 1.66
C GLU A 129 18.89 -5.29 2.68
N GLY A 130 18.24 -4.72 3.70
CA GLY A 130 18.86 -3.84 4.70
C GLY A 130 18.72 -2.33 4.42
N VAL A 131 18.22 -1.94 3.25
CA VAL A 131 17.92 -0.53 2.90
C VAL A 131 16.42 -0.35 2.78
N SER A 132 15.83 0.47 3.65
CA SER A 132 14.36 0.64 3.66
C SER A 132 13.82 1.31 2.39
N GLU A 133 14.63 2.17 1.76
CA GLU A 133 14.23 2.91 0.57
C GLU A 133 14.51 2.11 -0.72
N PRO A 134 13.59 2.12 -1.70
CA PRO A 134 13.85 1.56 -3.02
C PRO A 134 14.92 2.39 -3.75
N GLY A 135 15.93 1.71 -4.30
CA GLY A 135 16.96 2.31 -5.13
C GLY A 135 16.73 2.06 -6.62
N THR A 136 17.53 2.66 -7.49
CA THR A 136 17.52 2.43 -8.94
C THR A 136 18.75 1.65 -9.34
N LEU A 137 18.55 0.56 -10.10
CA LEU A 137 19.66 -0.22 -10.65
C LEU A 137 20.37 0.57 -11.75
N LEU A 138 21.63 0.93 -11.57
CA LEU A 138 22.43 1.68 -12.55
C LEU A 138 23.19 0.78 -13.52
N SER A 139 23.69 -0.36 -13.06
CA SER A 139 24.38 -1.34 -13.89
C SER A 139 24.54 -2.67 -13.16
N ILE A 140 24.65 -3.76 -13.93
CA ILE A 140 25.06 -5.09 -13.44
C ILE A 140 26.34 -5.45 -14.20
N ASP A 141 27.37 -5.90 -13.49
CA ASP A 141 28.59 -6.42 -14.10
C ASP A 141 28.53 -7.94 -14.35
N ASP A 142 29.43 -8.42 -15.22
CA ASP A 142 29.51 -9.85 -15.58
C ASP A 142 29.94 -10.76 -14.41
N ARG A 143 30.30 -10.17 -13.27
CA ARG A 143 30.69 -10.86 -12.04
C ARG A 143 29.54 -10.97 -11.03
N GLY A 144 28.34 -10.49 -11.39
CA GLY A 144 27.14 -10.60 -10.57
C GLY A 144 27.02 -9.53 -9.48
N MET A 145 27.76 -8.42 -9.58
CA MET A 145 27.63 -7.24 -8.73
C MET A 145 26.80 -6.17 -9.44
N ALA A 146 25.96 -5.50 -8.67
CA ALA A 146 25.04 -4.50 -9.14
C ALA A 146 25.30 -3.17 -8.43
N ASP A 147 25.38 -2.09 -9.22
CA ASP A 147 25.47 -0.74 -8.71
C ASP A 147 24.06 -0.16 -8.59
N VAL A 148 23.64 0.17 -7.37
CA VAL A 148 22.30 0.68 -7.03
C VAL A 148 22.42 2.07 -6.43
N ALA A 149 21.63 3.01 -6.95
CA ALA A 149 21.45 4.33 -6.36
C ALA A 149 20.25 4.31 -5.42
N ALA A 150 20.47 4.34 -4.10
CA ALA A 150 19.43 4.50 -3.10
C ALA A 150 19.46 5.94 -2.59
N GLY A 151 18.56 6.79 -3.10
CA GLY A 151 18.58 8.23 -2.83
C GLY A 151 19.88 8.90 -3.30
N SER A 152 20.64 9.47 -2.37
CA SER A 152 21.96 10.09 -2.64
C SER A 152 23.14 9.13 -2.51
N LEU A 153 22.92 7.90 -2.06
CA LEU A 153 23.96 6.91 -1.81
C LEU A 153 24.06 5.93 -2.98
N ARG A 154 25.29 5.71 -3.47
CA ARG A 154 25.60 4.64 -4.45
C ARG A 154 26.16 3.44 -3.71
N LEU A 155 25.50 2.30 -3.86
CA LEU A 155 25.84 1.03 -3.20
C LEU A 155 26.18 -0.01 -4.26
N ARG A 156 27.26 -0.76 -4.03
CA ARG A 156 27.62 -1.92 -4.82
C ARG A 156 27.26 -3.18 -4.05
N VAL A 157 26.28 -3.92 -4.54
CA VAL A 157 25.72 -5.10 -3.86
C VAL A 157 25.60 -6.29 -4.82
N PRO A 158 25.68 -7.53 -4.35
CA PRO A 158 25.45 -8.70 -5.20
C PRO A 158 24.05 -8.66 -5.81
N ALA A 159 23.91 -9.02 -7.08
CA ALA A 159 22.61 -9.06 -7.78
C ALA A 159 21.59 -9.99 -7.09
N THR A 160 22.05 -10.97 -6.32
CA THR A 160 21.22 -11.87 -5.50
C THR A 160 20.52 -11.17 -4.33
N SER A 161 21.01 -10.00 -3.91
CA SER A 161 20.42 -9.19 -2.84
C SER A 161 19.39 -8.17 -3.35
N LEU A 162 19.18 -8.10 -4.67
CA LEU A 162 18.24 -7.19 -5.31
C LEU A 162 16.89 -7.84 -5.52
N ARG A 163 15.84 -7.12 -5.13
CA ARG A 163 14.46 -7.47 -5.46
C ARG A 163 13.87 -6.43 -6.40
N PRO A 164 13.11 -6.83 -7.44
CA PRO A 164 12.31 -5.89 -8.20
C PRO A 164 11.36 -5.21 -7.22
N ALA A 165 11.48 -3.90 -7.05
CA ALA A 165 10.43 -3.14 -6.41
C ALA A 165 9.28 -3.18 -7.42
N GLN A 166 8.13 -3.76 -7.03
CA GLN A 166 6.96 -3.78 -7.90
C GLN A 166 6.69 -2.33 -8.30
N ALA A 167 6.83 -2.04 -9.60
CA ALA A 167 6.44 -0.74 -10.12
C ALA A 167 4.94 -0.63 -9.83
N ALA A 168 4.61 0.11 -8.77
CA ALA A 168 3.29 0.66 -8.64
C ALA A 168 3.04 1.36 -9.98
N ALA A 169 2.03 0.87 -10.70
CA ALA A 169 1.57 1.46 -11.94
C ALA A 169 1.63 2.97 -11.79
N GLU A 170 2.31 3.62 -12.73
CA GLU A 170 2.66 5.03 -12.72
C GLU A 170 1.52 5.89 -12.17
N THR A 171 1.65 6.33 -10.92
CA THR A 171 1.17 7.65 -10.53
C THR A 171 2.28 8.26 -9.71
N THR A 172 3.00 9.18 -10.34
CA THR A 172 3.91 10.10 -9.68
C THR A 172 3.26 10.64 -8.42
N ARG A 173 3.75 10.21 -7.25
CA ARG A 173 3.37 10.86 -6.01
C ARG A 173 4.54 10.90 -5.04
N ALA A 174 5.02 12.12 -4.85
CA ALA A 174 6.10 12.46 -3.95
C ALA A 174 5.82 11.94 -2.53
N THR A 175 6.77 11.20 -2.00
CA THR A 175 6.81 10.73 -0.62
C THR A 175 6.86 11.92 0.34
N ARG A 176 5.77 12.15 1.07
CA ARG A 176 5.78 12.88 2.33
C ARG A 176 5.27 11.95 3.44
N PRO A 177 5.80 12.07 4.68
CA PRO A 177 5.48 11.16 5.76
C PRO A 177 3.99 11.26 6.14
N HIS A 178 3.31 10.12 6.12
CA HIS A 178 1.91 10.01 6.55
C HIS A 178 1.88 9.97 8.08
N VAL A 179 1.33 11.01 8.71
CA VAL A 179 1.04 10.99 10.15
C VAL A 179 -0.26 10.21 10.34
N ALA A 180 -0.21 9.16 11.17
CA ALA A 180 -1.38 8.35 11.51
C ALA A 180 -2.27 9.11 12.52
N GLY A 181 -3.11 10.00 12.01
CA GLY A 181 -4.33 10.45 12.66
C GLY A 181 -5.53 9.91 11.89
N SER A 182 -6.63 9.57 12.56
CA SER A 182 -7.88 9.13 11.91
C SER A 182 -8.37 10.23 10.96
N ALA A 183 -7.98 10.14 9.69
CA ALA A 183 -8.35 11.11 8.69
C ALA A 183 -9.87 11.07 8.47
N PRO A 184 -10.58 12.21 8.51
CA PRO A 184 -11.96 12.25 8.05
C PRO A 184 -12.02 11.78 6.59
N ALA A 185 -13.09 11.08 6.21
CA ALA A 185 -13.30 10.69 4.82
C ALA A 185 -13.62 11.95 3.99
N VAL A 186 -12.57 12.59 3.44
CA VAL A 186 -12.70 13.81 2.64
C VAL A 186 -13.05 13.47 1.20
N SER A 187 -14.15 14.03 0.69
CA SER A 187 -14.52 13.95 -0.73
C SER A 187 -13.43 14.56 -1.62
N LEU A 188 -13.14 13.97 -2.78
CA LEU A 188 -12.18 14.52 -3.76
C LEU A 188 -12.73 15.74 -4.53
N GLN A 189 -14.00 16.10 -4.29
CA GLN A 189 -14.66 17.24 -4.89
C GLN A 189 -15.33 18.11 -3.82
N LEU A 190 -15.15 19.41 -3.93
CA LEU A 190 -15.91 20.44 -3.22
C LEU A 190 -16.82 21.21 -4.19
N ASP A 191 -18.10 21.33 -3.87
CA ASP A 191 -19.07 22.12 -4.65
C ASP A 191 -19.44 23.40 -3.89
N LEU A 192 -19.18 24.54 -4.51
CA LEU A 192 -19.40 25.88 -3.97
C LEU A 192 -20.48 26.65 -4.77
N ARG A 193 -21.18 25.99 -5.69
CA ARG A 193 -22.20 26.65 -6.52
C ARG A 193 -23.34 27.19 -5.65
N GLY A 194 -23.71 28.44 -5.88
CA GLY A 194 -24.82 29.10 -5.18
C GLY A 194 -24.46 29.64 -3.80
N ALA A 195 -23.24 29.41 -3.30
CA ALA A 195 -22.76 30.03 -2.07
C ALA A 195 -22.37 31.50 -2.30
N ARG A 196 -22.48 32.32 -1.24
CA ARG A 196 -21.89 33.67 -1.25
C ARG A 196 -20.37 33.56 -1.19
N ALA A 197 -19.66 34.55 -1.73
CA ALA A 197 -18.20 34.50 -1.84
C ALA A 197 -17.52 34.27 -0.49
N GLU A 198 -17.93 34.99 0.55
CA GLU A 198 -17.36 34.88 1.90
C GLU A 198 -17.55 33.48 2.51
N GLU A 199 -18.79 32.97 2.48
CA GLU A 199 -19.13 31.62 2.97
C GLU A 199 -18.36 30.52 2.23
N ALA A 200 -18.23 30.68 0.91
CA ALA A 200 -17.52 29.71 0.08
C ALA A 200 -16.01 29.66 0.40
N LEU A 201 -15.41 30.80 0.74
CA LEU A 201 -14.00 30.87 1.11
C LEU A 201 -13.73 30.23 2.48
N GLU A 202 -14.63 30.40 3.45
CA GLU A 202 -14.50 29.72 4.76
C GLU A 202 -14.61 28.19 4.62
N VAL A 203 -15.56 27.72 3.81
CA VAL A 203 -15.72 26.28 3.54
C VAL A 203 -14.50 25.73 2.78
N LEU A 204 -13.97 26.49 1.83
CA LEU A 204 -12.78 26.11 1.08
C LEU A 204 -11.56 25.94 1.98
N ASP A 205 -11.30 26.89 2.89
CA ASP A 205 -10.16 26.85 3.81
C ASP A 205 -10.20 25.60 4.70
N ARG A 206 -11.35 25.32 5.32
CA ARG A 206 -11.55 24.11 6.14
C ARG A 206 -11.32 22.84 5.32
N TYR A 207 -11.87 22.80 4.11
CA TYR A 207 -11.75 21.65 3.23
C TYR A 207 -10.30 21.37 2.79
N LEU A 208 -9.49 22.40 2.52
CA LEU A 208 -8.07 22.23 2.17
C LEU A 208 -7.26 21.68 3.36
N ASN A 209 -7.57 22.13 4.57
CA ASN A 209 -6.96 21.60 5.79
C ASN A 209 -7.30 20.12 5.99
N ASP A 210 -8.59 19.76 5.90
CA ASP A 210 -9.04 18.38 6.04
C ASP A 210 -8.43 17.47 4.97
N ALA A 211 -8.37 17.94 3.71
CA ALA A 211 -7.77 17.22 2.59
C ALA A 211 -6.26 17.01 2.77
N ALA A 212 -5.55 18.00 3.31
CA ALA A 212 -4.12 17.89 3.61
C ALA A 212 -3.86 16.86 4.72
N VAL A 213 -4.66 16.87 5.78
CA VAL A 213 -4.59 15.87 6.87
C VAL A 213 -4.91 14.47 6.35
N ALA A 214 -5.89 14.35 5.45
CA ALA A 214 -6.27 13.09 4.81
C ALA A 214 -5.27 12.62 3.73
N GLY A 215 -4.20 13.37 3.46
CA GLY A 215 -3.20 12.99 2.47
C GLY A 215 -3.73 12.96 1.03
N VAL A 216 -4.70 13.80 0.69
CA VAL A 216 -5.25 13.90 -0.67
C VAL A 216 -4.40 14.86 -1.51
N ASP A 217 -4.00 14.45 -2.73
CA ASP A 217 -3.10 15.27 -3.58
C ASP A 217 -3.89 16.21 -4.43
N ARG A 218 -4.94 15.68 -5.04
CA ARG A 218 -5.62 16.27 -6.17
C ARG A 218 -7.08 16.40 -5.82
N LEU A 219 -7.55 17.63 -5.85
CA LEU A 219 -8.90 18.01 -5.46
C LEU A 219 -9.55 18.77 -6.61
N ARG A 220 -10.88 18.69 -6.71
CA ARG A 220 -11.66 19.48 -7.67
C ARG A 220 -12.61 20.41 -6.94
N ILE A 221 -12.47 21.71 -7.17
CA ILE A 221 -13.35 22.73 -6.60
C ILE A 221 -14.28 23.24 -7.70
N VAL A 222 -15.58 23.08 -7.52
CA VAL A 222 -16.62 23.50 -8.47
C VAL A 222 -17.22 24.82 -7.97
N HIS A 223 -16.86 25.93 -8.62
CA HIS A 223 -17.40 27.27 -8.32
C HIS A 223 -18.45 27.72 -9.36
N GLY A 224 -18.64 26.95 -10.44
CA GLY A 224 -19.53 27.31 -11.55
C GLY A 224 -18.93 28.35 -12.50
N LYS A 225 -19.61 28.56 -13.63
CA LYS A 225 -19.16 29.48 -14.71
C LYS A 225 -19.66 30.90 -14.48
N GLY A 226 -20.98 31.06 -14.27
CA GLY A 226 -21.65 32.27 -13.78
C GLY A 226 -21.08 33.61 -14.26
N THR A 227 -21.05 34.60 -13.36
CA THR A 227 -20.39 35.90 -13.55
C THR A 227 -18.87 35.84 -13.34
N GLY A 228 -18.33 34.66 -12.99
CA GLY A 228 -16.92 34.48 -12.67
C GLY A 228 -16.45 35.08 -11.33
N ALA A 229 -17.31 35.75 -10.56
CA ALA A 229 -16.94 36.36 -9.28
C ALA A 229 -16.39 35.32 -8.29
N LEU A 230 -17.08 34.18 -8.15
CA LEU A 230 -16.65 33.11 -7.25
C LEU A 230 -15.38 32.41 -7.74
N ARG A 231 -15.23 32.23 -9.06
CA ARG A 231 -13.99 31.72 -9.67
C ARG A 231 -12.80 32.61 -9.32
N THR A 232 -12.96 33.92 -9.46
CA THR A 232 -11.89 34.89 -9.18
C THR A 232 -11.52 34.86 -7.69
N ALA A 233 -12.49 34.91 -6.79
CA ALA A 233 -12.24 34.86 -5.35
C ALA A 233 -11.54 33.55 -4.93
N VAL A 234 -12.02 32.40 -5.41
CA VAL A 234 -11.42 31.09 -5.12
C VAL A 234 -9.99 30.99 -5.65
N ARG A 235 -9.73 31.38 -6.90
CA ARG A 235 -8.37 31.34 -7.47
C ARG A 235 -7.40 32.30 -6.78
N GLU A 236 -7.88 33.45 -6.32
CA GLU A 236 -7.05 34.39 -5.55
C GLU A 236 -6.60 33.77 -4.23
N VAL A 237 -7.53 33.15 -3.49
CA VAL A 237 -7.21 32.47 -2.23
C VAL A 237 -6.29 31.28 -2.47
N LEU A 238 -6.58 30.42 -3.45
CA LEU A 238 -5.73 29.27 -3.79
C LEU A 238 -4.30 29.67 -4.17
N SER A 239 -4.12 30.83 -4.79
CA SER A 239 -2.78 31.33 -5.17
C SER A 239 -1.94 31.77 -3.97
N ARG A 240 -2.58 32.09 -2.83
CA ARG A 240 -1.93 32.56 -1.61
C ARG A 240 -1.95 31.52 -0.49
N HIS A 241 -2.66 30.41 -0.68
CA HIS A 241 -2.90 29.43 0.37
C HIS A 241 -1.66 28.54 0.60
N PRO A 242 -1.13 28.43 1.82
CA PRO A 242 0.14 27.75 2.10
C PRO A 242 0.13 26.25 1.82
N LEU A 243 -1.05 25.62 1.90
CA LEU A 243 -1.21 24.19 1.61
C LEU A 243 -1.33 23.88 0.11
N VAL A 244 -1.45 24.88 -0.76
CA VAL A 244 -1.63 24.67 -2.20
C VAL A 244 -0.29 24.78 -2.91
N ARG A 245 0.12 23.72 -3.60
CA ARG A 245 1.33 23.70 -4.44
C ARG A 245 1.07 24.25 -5.83
N ALA A 246 -0.08 23.93 -6.41
CA ALA A 246 -0.48 24.39 -7.74
C ALA A 246 -2.00 24.36 -7.89
N HIS A 247 -2.53 25.22 -8.75
CA HIS A 247 -3.91 25.15 -9.21
C HIS A 247 -3.97 25.41 -10.72
N GLU A 248 -4.96 24.79 -11.37
CA GLU A 248 -5.20 24.95 -12.80
C GLU A 248 -6.70 24.84 -13.11
N PRO A 249 -7.20 25.47 -14.19
CA PRO A 249 -8.56 25.23 -14.66
C PRO A 249 -8.78 23.73 -14.95
N ALA A 250 -9.98 23.22 -14.65
CA ALA A 250 -10.29 21.83 -14.96
C ALA A 250 -10.36 21.59 -16.48
N GLY A 251 -10.06 20.36 -16.90
CA GLY A 251 -10.21 19.94 -18.30
C GLY A 251 -11.66 20.01 -18.77
N ALA A 252 -11.89 19.97 -20.09
CA ALA A 252 -13.24 20.06 -20.67
C ALA A 252 -14.20 18.98 -20.13
N ALA A 253 -13.71 17.76 -19.90
CA ALA A 253 -14.47 16.65 -19.33
C ALA A 253 -14.68 16.75 -17.80
N GLU A 254 -13.93 17.62 -17.11
CA GLU A 254 -13.93 17.78 -15.65
C GLU A 254 -14.62 19.08 -15.18
N GLY A 255 -15.26 19.82 -16.09
CA GLY A 255 -16.02 21.04 -15.78
C GLY A 255 -15.49 22.33 -16.40
N GLY A 256 -14.34 22.28 -17.10
CA GLY A 256 -13.74 23.43 -17.77
C GLY A 256 -13.48 24.59 -16.81
N ASP A 257 -13.71 25.83 -17.28
CA ASP A 257 -13.58 27.04 -16.46
C ASP A 257 -14.61 27.13 -15.31
N GLY A 258 -15.55 26.19 -15.19
CA GLY A 258 -16.48 26.10 -14.06
C GLY A 258 -15.91 25.39 -12.83
N ALA A 259 -14.70 24.83 -12.95
CA ALA A 259 -14.01 24.15 -11.88
C ALA A 259 -12.50 24.43 -11.92
N THR A 260 -11.86 24.27 -10.77
CA THR A 260 -10.41 24.40 -10.60
C THR A 260 -9.86 23.13 -9.96
N ILE A 261 -8.81 22.57 -10.54
CA ILE A 261 -8.05 21.45 -10.01
C ILE A 261 -6.96 22.01 -9.10
N VAL A 262 -6.84 21.47 -7.90
CA VAL A 262 -5.88 21.91 -6.89
C VAL A 262 -4.97 20.76 -6.50
N ARG A 263 -3.67 21.06 -6.37
CA ARG A 263 -2.64 20.17 -5.85
C ARG A 263 -2.13 20.66 -4.49
N LEU A 264 -2.19 19.81 -3.46
CA LEU A 264 -1.66 20.07 -2.11
C LEU A 264 -0.23 19.55 -1.91
#